data_AF-A0AAN4P7V4-F1
#
_entry.id   AF-A0AAN4P7V4-F1
#
_cell.length_a   1.000
_cell.length_b   1.000
_cell.length_c   1.000
_cell.angle_alpha   90.00
_cell.angle_beta   90.00
_cell.angle_gamma   90.00
#
_symmetry.space_group_name_H-M   'P 1'
#
loop_
_entity.id
_entity.type
_entity.pdbx_description
1 polymer ?
#
loop_
_entity_poly.entity_id
_entity_poly.type
_entity_poly.pdbx_seq_one_letter_code
_entity_poly.pdbx_strand_id
1 'polypeptide(L)'
;MKVGFLFGAGAEIAYGMPTGGRFALEIFRRNSDGAKQTFKDNRDRIEKTSNYASKWLPEKYHSKRVSTFRDSVFENIVKGTISNNRGKIISQINNFDDLAKATLNNNNVTEDDFVTMVESDFPEKNFDDINFNQVLSYHQNFSEGNALFASKYFAILLFYYKEYSGFSKDDRDLLRDIIQSIFQLHIGAMSEGLSRSLQEHIVEVDKTVDMDLFDNLGTNLQVNYQDAGVRGLELLSKSNGRDHQIIKLAFEILENIYSGVLDYKSVIDSNWHYLYIPMHEWGKFCNINIFLHSVREYIVDDCNLDSTRRGYYDDLSTQNGFEVSSVATTNYTNNLIEKKLLNVLGDGKIIFLNGCIGEYYNPYMNSIVSAEEFETTKQFLVPLIFTQSGTKPMTSVSMLKRYVEYYNKLRESDFICSIGFGYNKDDEHINGIIRTLIDEDDKKLVIIDIDNGQAVDGRRKDLATRLKVSKGHNIHYIIVGKERKIDDELWTSYISQDNFLENLGIKNKITPDT
;
A
#
# COMPACT_ATOMS: atom_id res chain seq x y z
N MET A 1 -12.34 26.73 18.62
CA MET A 1 -11.15 25.96 18.24
C MET A 1 -11.29 25.49 16.81
N LYS A 2 -10.21 25.53 16.02
CA LYS A 2 -10.13 25.13 14.60
C LYS A 2 -9.18 23.96 14.42
N VAL A 3 -9.63 22.88 13.81
CA VAL A 3 -8.80 21.67 13.59
C VAL A 3 -8.70 21.36 12.10
N GLY A 4 -7.47 21.19 11.62
CA GLY A 4 -7.19 20.77 10.25
C GLY A 4 -6.91 19.27 10.18
N PHE A 5 -7.49 18.57 9.22
CA PHE A 5 -7.46 17.11 9.15
C PHE A 5 -6.62 16.55 8.00
N LEU A 6 -5.95 15.42 8.25
CA LEU A 6 -5.31 14.55 7.27
C LEU A 6 -5.85 13.13 7.40
N PHE A 7 -6.50 12.63 6.35
CA PHE A 7 -6.96 11.24 6.29
C PHE A 7 -6.11 10.39 5.35
N GLY A 8 -5.75 9.20 5.82
CA GLY A 8 -5.09 8.17 5.02
C GLY A 8 -5.90 6.89 4.90
N ALA A 9 -5.33 5.90 4.21
CA ALA A 9 -6.03 4.66 3.84
C ALA A 9 -6.55 3.88 5.06
N GLY A 10 -5.87 3.99 6.22
CA GLY A 10 -6.31 3.35 7.46
C GLY A 10 -7.67 3.85 7.96
N ALA A 11 -8.07 5.07 7.59
CA ALA A 11 -9.37 5.61 7.97
C ALA A 11 -10.54 4.91 7.26
N GLU A 12 -10.29 4.24 6.13
CA GLU A 12 -11.32 3.62 5.29
C GLU A 12 -11.50 2.11 5.48
N ILE A 13 -10.64 1.49 6.30
CA ILE A 13 -10.74 0.05 6.63
C ILE A 13 -12.11 -0.27 7.25
N ALA A 14 -12.64 0.62 8.10
CA ALA A 14 -13.96 0.44 8.72
C ALA A 14 -15.11 0.40 7.70
N TYR A 15 -14.93 1.01 6.52
CA TYR A 15 -15.93 1.03 5.44
C TYR A 15 -15.76 -0.14 4.45
N GLY A 16 -14.78 -1.02 4.65
CA GLY A 16 -14.55 -2.18 3.79
C GLY A 16 -13.46 -1.98 2.73
N MET A 17 -12.69 -0.88 2.77
CA MET A 17 -11.49 -0.78 1.94
C MET A 17 -10.46 -1.84 2.37
N PRO A 18 -9.84 -2.56 1.42
CA PRO A 18 -8.77 -3.51 1.71
C PRO A 18 -7.48 -2.79 2.15
N THR A 19 -6.57 -3.54 2.76
CA THR A 19 -5.21 -3.06 3.03
C THR A 19 -4.41 -2.91 1.73
N GLY A 20 -3.36 -2.08 1.73
CA GLY A 20 -2.62 -1.72 0.51
C GLY A 20 -2.07 -2.89 -0.31
N GLY A 21 -1.56 -3.95 0.32
CA GLY A 21 -1.03 -5.09 -0.43
C GLY A 21 -2.10 -6.10 -0.87
N ARG A 22 -3.23 -6.21 -0.14
CA ARG A 22 -4.41 -6.95 -0.62
C ARG A 22 -5.05 -6.22 -1.81
N PHE A 23 -5.17 -4.90 -1.72
CA PHE A 23 -5.57 -4.02 -2.82
C PHE A 23 -4.70 -4.25 -4.07
N ALA A 24 -3.37 -4.27 -3.90
CA ALA A 24 -2.44 -4.56 -5.00
C ALA A 24 -2.72 -5.92 -5.64
N LEU A 25 -2.81 -6.98 -4.83
CA LEU A 25 -3.05 -8.34 -5.33
C LEU A 25 -4.37 -8.48 -6.08
N GLU A 26 -5.45 -7.88 -5.56
CA GLU A 26 -6.78 -7.96 -6.17
C GLU A 26 -6.86 -7.20 -7.51
N ILE A 27 -6.19 -6.05 -7.64
CA ILE A 27 -6.07 -5.34 -8.93
C ILE A 27 -5.43 -6.23 -10.00
N PHE A 28 -4.40 -7.00 -9.64
CA PHE A 28 -3.70 -7.85 -10.61
C PHE A 28 -4.48 -9.11 -11.00
N ARG A 29 -5.38 -9.57 -10.13
CA ARG A 29 -6.30 -10.67 -10.43
C ARG A 29 -7.47 -10.23 -11.31
N ARG A 30 -7.78 -8.93 -11.34
CA ARG A 30 -8.95 -8.40 -12.05
C ARG A 30 -8.80 -8.54 -13.57
N ASN A 31 -9.91 -8.86 -14.23
CA ASN A 31 -9.98 -8.81 -15.68
C ASN A 31 -10.00 -7.34 -16.16
N SER A 32 -9.04 -6.98 -17.02
CA SER A 32 -8.90 -5.64 -17.62
C SER A 32 -9.82 -5.34 -18.82
N ASP A 33 -10.75 -6.22 -19.19
CA ASP A 33 -11.59 -6.05 -20.38
C ASP A 33 -12.47 -4.78 -20.33
N GLY A 34 -13.03 -4.45 -19.14
CA GLY A 34 -13.77 -3.20 -18.92
C GLY A 34 -12.89 -1.98 -19.19
N ALA A 35 -11.78 -1.89 -18.46
CA ALA A 35 -10.81 -0.80 -18.62
C ALA A 35 -10.27 -0.66 -20.05
N LYS A 36 -10.09 -1.79 -20.74
CA LYS A 36 -9.69 -1.81 -22.16
C LYS A 36 -10.78 -1.28 -23.08
N GLN A 37 -12.05 -1.50 -22.76
CA GLN A 37 -13.17 -0.92 -23.49
C GLN A 37 -13.22 0.59 -23.27
N THR A 38 -13.10 1.07 -22.02
CA THR A 38 -13.01 2.51 -21.72
C THR A 38 -11.88 3.20 -22.48
N PHE A 39 -10.71 2.56 -22.60
CA PHE A 39 -9.62 3.07 -23.42
C PHE A 39 -10.00 3.22 -24.90
N LYS A 40 -10.67 2.21 -25.48
CA LYS A 40 -11.10 2.26 -26.89
C LYS A 40 -12.17 3.32 -27.10
N ASP A 41 -13.11 3.46 -26.18
CA ASP A 41 -14.17 4.47 -26.26
C ASP A 41 -13.54 5.87 -26.22
N ASN A 42 -12.58 6.11 -25.32
CA ASN A 42 -11.82 7.36 -25.30
C ASN A 42 -11.07 7.58 -26.64
N ARG A 43 -10.38 6.57 -27.16
CA ARG A 43 -9.69 6.64 -28.46
C ARG A 43 -10.64 7.02 -29.59
N ASP A 44 -11.83 6.44 -29.62
CA ASP A 44 -12.79 6.58 -30.70
C ASP A 44 -13.48 7.96 -30.68
N ARG A 45 -13.50 8.65 -29.52
CA ARG A 45 -13.94 10.06 -29.38
C ARG A 45 -12.97 11.07 -29.99
N ILE A 46 -11.72 10.71 -30.25
CA ILE A 46 -10.68 11.64 -30.71
C ILE A 46 -10.94 12.09 -32.15
N GLU A 47 -10.89 13.41 -32.39
CA GLU A 47 -10.96 13.97 -33.73
C GLU A 47 -9.70 13.65 -34.54
N LYS A 48 -9.86 12.83 -35.58
CA LYS A 48 -8.77 12.34 -36.43
C LYS A 48 -8.01 13.46 -37.17
N THR A 49 -8.69 14.56 -37.47
CA THR A 49 -8.11 15.73 -38.17
C THR A 49 -7.51 16.76 -37.22
N SER A 50 -7.55 16.53 -35.90
CA SER A 50 -7.01 17.48 -34.92
C SER A 50 -5.48 17.51 -34.95
N ASN A 51 -4.91 18.66 -34.54
CA ASN A 51 -3.47 18.79 -34.30
C ASN A 51 -2.97 17.80 -33.24
N TYR A 52 -3.78 17.57 -32.20
CA TYR A 52 -3.50 16.59 -31.16
C TYR A 52 -3.33 15.18 -31.76
N ALA A 53 -4.29 14.72 -32.56
CA ALA A 53 -4.21 13.41 -33.21
C ALA A 53 -3.04 13.31 -34.21
N SER A 54 -2.74 14.40 -34.92
CA SER A 54 -1.73 14.40 -35.99
C SER A 54 -0.30 14.52 -35.48
N LYS A 55 -0.08 15.16 -34.33
CA LYS A 55 1.28 15.45 -33.80
C LYS A 55 1.64 14.68 -32.54
N TRP A 56 0.66 14.29 -31.73
CA TRP A 56 0.92 13.63 -30.45
C TRP A 56 0.65 12.13 -30.50
N LEU A 57 -0.29 11.67 -31.32
CA LEU A 57 -0.61 10.26 -31.48
C LEU A 57 0.18 9.63 -32.63
N PRO A 58 0.42 8.31 -32.60
CA PRO A 58 1.09 7.63 -33.69
C PRO A 58 0.22 7.58 -34.94
N GLU A 59 0.84 7.47 -36.12
CA GLU A 59 0.12 7.25 -37.37
C GLU A 59 -0.82 6.05 -37.27
N LYS A 60 -2.04 6.22 -37.78
CA LYS A 60 -3.10 5.19 -37.75
C LYS A 60 -3.43 4.67 -36.34
N TYR A 61 -3.28 5.48 -35.28
CA TYR A 61 -3.59 5.09 -33.90
C TYR A 61 -4.96 4.40 -33.72
N HIS A 62 -5.97 4.82 -34.50
CA HIS A 62 -7.33 4.26 -34.45
C HIS A 62 -7.40 2.75 -34.76
N SER A 63 -6.48 2.22 -35.58
CA SER A 63 -6.42 0.80 -35.95
C SER A 63 -5.26 0.06 -35.30
N LYS A 64 -4.40 0.76 -34.54
CA LYS A 64 -3.31 0.12 -33.80
C LYS A 64 -3.84 -0.82 -32.72
N ARG A 65 -3.11 -1.90 -32.49
CA ARG A 65 -3.38 -2.87 -31.42
C ARG A 65 -3.34 -2.16 -30.07
N VAL A 66 -4.33 -2.46 -29.23
CA VAL A 66 -4.36 -2.05 -27.83
C VAL A 66 -3.79 -3.20 -27.00
N SER A 67 -2.62 -2.98 -26.40
CA SER A 67 -1.99 -3.91 -25.47
C SER A 67 -2.42 -3.62 -24.04
N THR A 68 -2.42 -4.66 -23.23
CA THR A 68 -2.54 -4.60 -21.77
C THR A 68 -1.30 -5.21 -21.16
N PHE A 69 -1.05 -4.91 -19.89
CA PHE A 69 -0.05 -5.62 -19.12
C PHE A 69 -0.35 -7.13 -19.13
N ARG A 70 0.70 -7.93 -19.30
CA ARG A 70 0.69 -9.40 -19.23
C ARG A 70 1.44 -9.85 -17.98
N ASP A 71 1.56 -11.16 -17.77
CA ASP A 71 2.31 -11.78 -16.67
C ASP A 71 3.73 -11.20 -16.48
N SER A 72 4.36 -10.67 -17.55
CA SER A 72 5.66 -9.97 -17.48
C SER A 72 5.66 -8.72 -16.57
N VAL A 73 4.52 -8.21 -16.15
CA VAL A 73 4.44 -7.13 -15.14
C VAL A 73 4.69 -7.62 -13.73
N PHE A 74 4.42 -8.89 -13.46
CA PHE A 74 4.77 -9.51 -12.19
C PHE A 74 6.26 -9.35 -11.91
N GLU A 75 7.11 -9.40 -12.92
CA GLU A 75 8.54 -9.17 -12.74
C GLU A 75 8.86 -7.76 -12.21
N ASN A 76 8.25 -6.71 -12.78
CA ASN A 76 8.46 -5.33 -12.31
C ASN A 76 7.92 -5.11 -10.88
N ILE A 77 6.82 -5.77 -10.54
CA ILE A 77 6.23 -5.71 -9.19
C ILE A 77 7.12 -6.44 -8.20
N VAL A 78 7.49 -7.68 -8.51
CA VAL A 78 8.33 -8.53 -7.67
C VAL A 78 9.69 -7.88 -7.48
N LYS A 79 10.28 -7.31 -8.53
CA LYS A 79 11.50 -6.52 -8.44
C LYS A 79 11.34 -5.35 -7.48
N GLY A 80 10.33 -4.50 -7.68
CA GLY A 80 10.07 -3.36 -6.78
C GLY A 80 9.81 -3.80 -5.34
N THR A 81 9.04 -4.86 -5.17
CA THR A 81 8.67 -5.45 -3.87
C THR A 81 9.89 -6.01 -3.15
N ILE A 82 10.72 -6.81 -3.82
CA ILE A 82 11.95 -7.37 -3.25
C ILE A 82 12.94 -6.26 -2.92
N SER A 83 13.21 -5.33 -3.85
CA SER A 83 14.17 -4.25 -3.63
C SER A 83 13.76 -3.34 -2.46
N ASN A 84 12.47 -2.97 -2.36
CA ASN A 84 12.00 -2.04 -1.33
C ASN A 84 11.62 -2.71 -0.01
N ASN A 85 11.06 -3.93 -0.05
CA ASN A 85 10.46 -4.60 1.11
C ASN A 85 11.22 -5.86 1.56
N ARG A 86 12.46 -6.11 1.11
CA ARG A 86 13.27 -7.29 1.50
C ARG A 86 13.28 -7.62 2.99
N GLY A 87 13.51 -6.63 3.86
CA GLY A 87 13.54 -6.85 5.31
C GLY A 87 12.17 -7.26 5.86
N LYS A 88 11.08 -6.71 5.28
CA LYS A 88 9.72 -7.11 5.62
C LYS A 88 9.41 -8.52 5.14
N ILE A 89 9.86 -8.90 3.94
CA ILE A 89 9.73 -10.27 3.40
C ILE A 89 10.43 -11.26 4.33
N ILE A 90 11.71 -11.04 4.66
CA ILE A 90 12.51 -11.92 5.52
C ILE A 90 11.86 -12.05 6.90
N SER A 91 11.52 -10.93 7.54
CA SER A 91 10.87 -10.97 8.87
C SER A 91 9.50 -11.66 8.85
N GLN A 92 8.67 -11.42 7.83
CA GLN A 92 7.35 -12.03 7.73
C GLN A 92 7.44 -13.54 7.49
N ILE A 93 8.40 -14.00 6.68
CA ILE A 93 8.62 -15.44 6.44
C ILE A 93 9.28 -16.10 7.67
N ASN A 94 10.20 -15.43 8.35
CA ASN A 94 10.81 -15.96 9.57
C ASN A 94 9.80 -16.08 10.73
N ASN A 95 8.78 -15.22 10.77
CA ASN A 95 7.67 -15.28 11.73
C ASN A 95 6.49 -16.09 11.17
N PHE A 96 6.78 -17.20 10.48
CA PHE A 96 5.77 -18.02 9.78
C PHE A 96 4.63 -18.50 10.69
N ASP A 97 4.95 -18.85 11.95
CA ASP A 97 3.97 -19.37 12.90
C ASP A 97 2.90 -18.33 13.27
N ASP A 98 3.29 -17.07 13.47
CA ASP A 98 2.34 -15.98 13.74
C ASP A 98 1.41 -15.75 12.56
N LEU A 99 1.95 -15.85 11.34
CA LEU A 99 1.18 -15.73 10.11
C LEU A 99 0.19 -16.88 9.93
N ALA A 100 0.61 -18.12 10.22
CA ALA A 100 -0.26 -19.28 10.18
C ALA A 100 -1.38 -19.18 11.22
N LYS A 101 -1.07 -18.79 12.45
CA LYS A 101 -2.06 -18.55 13.52
C LYS A 101 -3.07 -17.48 13.15
N ALA A 102 -2.61 -16.36 12.60
CA ALA A 102 -3.49 -15.31 12.12
C ALA A 102 -4.42 -15.81 11.00
N THR A 103 -3.91 -16.66 10.11
CA THR A 103 -4.68 -17.26 9.01
C THR A 103 -5.75 -18.23 9.53
N LEU A 104 -5.41 -19.07 10.51
CA LEU A 104 -6.37 -19.98 11.16
C LEU A 104 -7.49 -19.21 11.88
N ASN A 105 -7.13 -18.17 12.63
CA ASN A 105 -8.10 -17.32 13.32
C ASN A 105 -9.08 -16.64 12.36
N ASN A 106 -8.59 -16.17 11.20
CA ASN A 106 -9.44 -15.56 10.17
C ASN A 106 -10.46 -16.56 9.57
N ASN A 107 -10.16 -17.86 9.61
CA ASN A 107 -11.05 -18.93 9.17
C ASN A 107 -11.92 -19.50 10.30
N ASN A 108 -11.88 -18.92 11.50
CA ASN A 108 -12.54 -19.45 12.69
C ASN A 108 -12.12 -20.89 13.03
N VAL A 109 -10.87 -21.25 12.74
CA VAL A 109 -10.29 -22.55 13.10
C VAL A 109 -9.41 -22.35 14.33
N THR A 110 -9.68 -23.08 15.41
CA THR A 110 -8.83 -23.00 16.61
C THR A 110 -7.52 -23.77 16.40
N GLU A 111 -6.49 -23.44 17.18
CA GLU A 111 -5.22 -24.19 17.13
C GLU A 111 -5.44 -25.66 17.50
N ASP A 112 -6.31 -25.94 18.47
CA ASP A 112 -6.65 -27.31 18.90
C ASP A 112 -7.35 -28.11 17.79
N ASP A 113 -8.30 -27.50 17.07
CA ASP A 113 -8.98 -28.13 15.93
C ASP A 113 -7.97 -28.46 14.82
N PHE A 114 -7.03 -27.53 14.56
CA PHE A 114 -5.99 -27.72 13.56
C PHE A 114 -5.04 -28.85 13.95
N VAL A 115 -4.56 -28.89 15.20
CA VAL A 115 -3.67 -29.94 15.69
C VAL A 115 -4.38 -31.30 15.62
N THR A 116 -5.64 -31.39 16.06
CA THR A 116 -6.44 -32.62 15.99
C THR A 116 -6.54 -33.15 14.56
N MET A 117 -6.72 -32.26 13.57
CA MET A 117 -6.74 -32.64 12.16
C MET A 117 -5.39 -33.18 11.68
N VAL A 118 -4.29 -32.52 12.04
CA VAL A 118 -2.93 -32.98 11.68
C VAL A 118 -2.60 -34.32 12.33
N GLU A 119 -2.96 -34.51 13.60
CA GLU A 119 -2.77 -35.79 14.31
C GLU A 119 -3.64 -36.91 13.76
N SER A 120 -4.85 -36.61 13.26
CA SER A 120 -5.69 -37.58 12.56
C SER A 120 -5.05 -38.05 11.25
N ASP A 121 -4.41 -37.16 10.52
CA ASP A 121 -3.71 -37.50 9.27
C ASP A 121 -2.39 -38.26 9.52
N PHE A 122 -1.80 -38.08 10.71
CA PHE A 122 -0.53 -38.68 11.12
C PHE A 122 -0.57 -39.22 12.57
N PRO A 123 -1.31 -40.32 12.84
CA PRO A 123 -1.54 -40.80 14.21
C PRO A 123 -0.28 -41.22 14.97
N GLU A 124 0.79 -41.54 14.25
CA GLU A 124 2.06 -42.02 14.81
C GLU A 124 3.06 -40.90 15.11
N LYS A 125 2.69 -39.62 14.89
CA LYS A 125 3.60 -38.49 15.03
C LYS A 125 3.10 -37.45 16.03
N ASN A 126 4.03 -36.96 16.84
CA ASN A 126 3.80 -35.82 17.72
C ASN A 126 4.30 -34.55 17.02
N PHE A 127 3.38 -33.59 16.78
CA PHE A 127 3.69 -32.33 16.11
C PHE A 127 3.96 -31.18 17.08
N ASP A 128 3.82 -31.37 18.39
CA ASP A 128 4.14 -30.34 19.39
C ASP A 128 5.65 -30.14 19.58
N ASP A 129 6.47 -31.14 19.25
CA ASP A 129 7.94 -31.10 19.33
C ASP A 129 8.58 -31.30 17.95
N ILE A 130 8.10 -30.56 16.95
CA ILE A 130 8.56 -30.69 15.57
C ILE A 130 9.41 -29.50 15.14
N ASN A 131 10.58 -29.78 14.59
CA ASN A 131 11.52 -28.75 14.14
C ASN A 131 12.44 -29.27 13.04
N PHE A 132 12.80 -28.43 12.07
CA PHE A 132 13.72 -28.80 10.99
C PHE A 132 15.08 -28.09 11.06
N ASN A 133 15.35 -27.26 12.08
CA ASN A 133 16.58 -26.46 12.17
C ASN A 133 17.88 -27.28 12.26
N GLN A 134 17.82 -28.56 12.63
CA GLN A 134 18.96 -29.48 12.62
C GLN A 134 19.13 -30.22 11.28
N VAL A 135 18.09 -30.25 10.45
CA VAL A 135 18.05 -31.01 9.20
C VAL A 135 18.20 -30.09 7.99
N LEU A 136 17.72 -28.85 8.11
CA LEU A 136 17.73 -27.83 7.08
C LEU A 136 18.37 -26.55 7.62
N SER A 137 19.26 -26.01 6.82
CA SER A 137 19.83 -24.67 7.02
C SER A 137 20.14 -24.07 5.66
N TYR A 138 19.92 -22.78 5.50
CA TYR A 138 20.48 -22.04 4.39
C TYR A 138 22.01 -22.00 4.48
N HIS A 139 22.64 -21.71 3.35
CA HIS A 139 24.07 -21.40 3.31
C HIS A 139 24.38 -20.21 4.23
N GLN A 140 25.62 -20.11 4.74
CA GLN A 140 26.02 -19.09 5.72
C GLN A 140 25.65 -17.65 5.33
N ASN A 141 25.72 -17.33 4.03
CA ASN A 141 25.38 -16.00 3.48
C ASN A 141 23.88 -15.65 3.58
N PHE A 142 23.03 -16.63 3.90
CA PHE A 142 21.58 -16.51 4.05
C PHE A 142 21.11 -17.03 5.41
N SER A 143 22.01 -17.02 6.40
CA SER A 143 21.74 -17.54 7.75
C SER A 143 20.61 -16.80 8.47
N GLU A 144 20.35 -15.54 8.10
CA GLU A 144 19.21 -14.77 8.62
C GLU A 144 17.85 -15.43 8.33
N GLY A 145 17.73 -16.23 7.28
CA GLY A 145 16.51 -16.96 6.93
C GLY A 145 16.29 -18.26 7.70
N ASN A 146 17.26 -18.71 8.51
CA ASN A 146 17.18 -20.01 9.19
C ASN A 146 16.06 -20.10 10.23
N ALA A 147 15.53 -18.96 10.70
CA ALA A 147 14.40 -18.94 11.62
C ALA A 147 13.15 -19.62 11.04
N LEU A 148 12.96 -19.60 9.71
CA LEU A 148 11.89 -20.36 9.05
C LEU A 148 11.94 -21.87 9.38
N PHE A 149 13.12 -22.46 9.50
CA PHE A 149 13.24 -23.90 9.79
C PHE A 149 12.92 -24.26 11.24
N ALA A 150 12.79 -23.25 12.11
CA ALA A 150 12.33 -23.41 13.48
C ALA A 150 10.80 -23.33 13.63
N SER A 151 10.07 -22.98 12.56
CA SER A 151 8.61 -22.84 12.56
C SER A 151 7.89 -24.20 12.64
N LYS A 152 6.95 -24.33 13.58
CA LYS A 152 6.06 -25.50 13.72
C LYS A 152 5.18 -25.67 12.49
N TYR A 153 4.53 -24.59 12.03
CA TYR A 153 3.59 -24.67 10.92
C TYR A 153 4.31 -24.96 9.59
N PHE A 154 5.50 -24.38 9.38
CA PHE A 154 6.28 -24.68 8.19
C PHE A 154 6.77 -26.14 8.18
N ALA A 155 7.20 -26.66 9.33
CA ALA A 155 7.55 -28.07 9.49
C ALA A 155 6.39 -29.00 9.11
N ILE A 156 5.16 -28.68 9.54
CA ILE A 156 3.95 -29.42 9.17
C ILE A 156 3.77 -29.45 7.65
N LEU A 157 3.91 -28.32 6.95
CA LEU A 157 3.79 -28.29 5.48
C LEU A 157 4.81 -29.20 4.79
N LEU A 158 6.05 -29.24 5.27
CA LEU A 158 7.08 -30.14 4.74
C LEU A 158 6.74 -31.62 4.98
N PHE A 159 6.17 -31.96 6.13
CA PHE A 159 5.70 -33.32 6.41
C PHE A 159 4.54 -33.75 5.52
N TYR A 160 3.55 -32.89 5.33
CA TYR A 160 2.45 -33.16 4.39
C TYR A 160 2.96 -33.39 2.97
N TYR A 161 3.90 -32.57 2.49
CA TYR A 161 4.49 -32.77 1.17
C TYR A 161 5.24 -34.11 1.04
N LYS A 162 6.02 -34.47 2.07
CA LYS A 162 6.91 -35.64 2.03
C LYS A 162 6.17 -36.96 2.28
N GLU A 163 5.28 -37.00 3.25
CA GLU A 163 4.81 -38.26 3.86
C GLU A 163 3.30 -38.49 3.72
N TYR A 164 2.49 -37.45 3.49
CA TYR A 164 1.04 -37.63 3.38
C TYR A 164 0.64 -38.33 2.08
N SER A 165 0.10 -39.54 2.17
CA SER A 165 -0.33 -40.34 1.02
C SER A 165 -1.72 -40.00 0.50
N GLY A 166 -2.52 -39.20 1.23
CA GLY A 166 -3.89 -38.86 0.86
C GLY A 166 -4.03 -37.82 -0.26
N PHE A 167 -2.94 -37.19 -0.69
CA PHE A 167 -2.99 -36.21 -1.79
C PHE A 167 -3.12 -36.85 -3.16
N SER A 168 -3.93 -36.23 -4.01
CA SER A 168 -3.83 -36.42 -5.45
C SER A 168 -2.46 -35.91 -5.96
N LYS A 169 -2.11 -36.26 -7.20
CA LYS A 169 -0.90 -35.72 -7.83
C LYS A 169 -0.96 -34.19 -7.93
N ASP A 170 -2.12 -33.66 -8.30
CA ASP A 170 -2.32 -32.22 -8.47
C ASP A 170 -2.23 -31.47 -7.13
N ASP A 171 -2.77 -32.05 -6.05
CA ASP A 171 -2.64 -31.52 -4.69
C ASP A 171 -1.19 -31.46 -4.21
N ARG A 172 -0.44 -32.55 -4.45
CA ARG A 172 0.97 -32.62 -4.07
C ARG A 172 1.83 -31.66 -4.89
N ASP A 173 1.55 -31.52 -6.18
CA ASP A 173 2.21 -30.57 -7.07
C ASP A 173 1.90 -29.12 -6.65
N LEU A 174 0.65 -28.82 -6.28
CA LEU A 174 0.25 -27.51 -5.78
C LEU A 174 0.95 -27.17 -4.45
N LEU A 175 0.98 -28.10 -3.48
CA LEU A 175 1.68 -27.87 -2.22
C LEU A 175 3.19 -27.65 -2.44
N ARG A 176 3.81 -28.42 -3.35
CA ARG A 176 5.21 -28.21 -3.75
C ARG A 176 5.43 -26.80 -4.28
N ASP A 177 4.57 -26.36 -5.19
CA ASP A 177 4.71 -25.06 -5.85
C ASP A 177 4.50 -23.90 -4.85
N ILE A 178 3.62 -24.06 -3.86
CA ILE A 178 3.46 -23.11 -2.73
C ILE A 178 4.74 -23.04 -1.89
N ILE A 179 5.26 -24.19 -1.43
CA ILE A 179 6.47 -24.25 -0.60
C ILE A 179 7.66 -23.65 -1.36
N GLN A 180 7.82 -24.00 -2.64
CA GLN A 180 8.87 -23.43 -3.49
C GLN A 180 8.72 -21.92 -3.65
N SER A 181 7.49 -21.41 -3.82
CA SER A 181 7.25 -19.97 -3.93
C SER A 181 7.64 -19.20 -2.66
N ILE A 182 7.40 -19.77 -1.47
CA ILE A 182 7.85 -19.19 -0.19
C ILE A 182 9.38 -19.15 -0.15
N PHE A 183 10.06 -20.25 -0.48
CA PHE A 183 11.52 -20.30 -0.53
C PHE A 183 12.11 -19.31 -1.53
N GLN A 184 11.53 -19.25 -2.73
CA GLN A 184 11.97 -18.37 -3.81
C GLN A 184 11.87 -16.90 -3.40
N LEU A 185 10.76 -16.50 -2.78
CA LEU A 185 10.58 -15.15 -2.27
C LEU A 185 11.56 -14.82 -1.14
N HIS A 186 11.77 -15.77 -0.21
CA HIS A 186 12.71 -15.61 0.88
C HIS A 186 14.16 -15.45 0.38
N ILE A 187 14.60 -16.36 -0.49
CA ILE A 187 15.93 -16.34 -1.12
C ILE A 187 16.09 -15.08 -1.96
N GLY A 188 15.05 -14.66 -2.69
CA GLY A 188 15.03 -13.43 -3.47
C GLY A 188 15.36 -12.19 -2.63
N ALA A 189 14.66 -12.04 -1.51
CA ALA A 189 14.89 -10.94 -0.58
C ALA A 189 16.30 -10.92 0.02
N MET A 190 16.80 -12.09 0.44
CA MET A 190 18.17 -12.22 0.97
C MET A 190 19.24 -12.01 -0.12
N SER A 191 19.00 -12.52 -1.33
CA SER A 191 19.89 -12.36 -2.49
C SER A 191 20.01 -10.91 -2.92
N GLU A 192 18.92 -10.13 -2.84
CA GLU A 192 18.95 -8.69 -3.10
C GLU A 192 19.84 -7.96 -2.09
N GLY A 193 19.73 -8.33 -0.80
CA GLY A 193 20.59 -7.79 0.25
C GLY A 193 22.07 -8.10 0.01
N LEU A 194 22.38 -9.37 -0.28
CA LEU A 194 23.73 -9.82 -0.57
C LEU A 194 24.29 -9.17 -1.84
N SER A 195 23.52 -9.17 -2.93
CA SER A 195 23.93 -8.58 -4.21
C SER A 195 24.25 -7.10 -4.06
N ARG A 196 23.46 -6.36 -3.29
CA ARG A 196 23.72 -4.95 -3.02
C ARG A 196 24.97 -4.74 -2.17
N SER A 197 25.17 -5.55 -1.13
CA SER A 197 26.39 -5.49 -0.31
C SER A 197 27.64 -5.76 -1.14
N LEU A 198 27.59 -6.75 -2.04
CA LEU A 198 28.69 -7.08 -2.94
C LEU A 198 28.87 -6.02 -4.03
N GLN A 199 27.78 -5.37 -4.49
CA GLN A 199 27.88 -4.25 -5.44
C GLN A 199 28.57 -3.04 -4.82
N GLU A 200 28.23 -2.70 -3.59
CA GLU A 200 28.79 -1.54 -2.88
C GLU A 200 30.25 -1.81 -2.48
N HIS A 201 30.61 -3.03 -2.07
CA HIS A 201 31.93 -3.39 -1.54
C HIS A 201 32.48 -4.70 -2.14
N ILE A 202 32.63 -4.78 -3.47
CA ILE A 202 33.14 -6.01 -4.12
C ILE A 202 34.60 -6.31 -3.76
N VAL A 203 35.36 -5.26 -3.47
CA VAL A 203 36.75 -5.33 -2.98
C VAL A 203 36.82 -4.53 -1.69
N GLU A 204 37.31 -5.15 -0.62
CA GLU A 204 37.71 -4.43 0.59
C GLU A 204 39.02 -3.70 0.31
N VAL A 205 38.94 -2.38 0.09
CA VAL A 205 40.11 -1.52 -0.13
C VAL A 205 40.47 -0.85 1.20
N ASP A 206 41.76 -0.80 1.54
CA ASP A 206 42.25 -0.01 2.66
C ASP A 206 41.87 1.46 2.44
N LYS A 207 41.27 2.13 3.45
CA LYS A 207 40.81 3.53 3.38
C LYS A 207 41.93 4.54 3.02
N THR A 208 43.19 4.12 3.11
CA THR A 208 44.36 4.91 2.72
C THR A 208 44.68 4.88 1.22
N VAL A 209 43.99 4.03 0.47
CA VAL A 209 44.17 3.83 -0.97
C VAL A 209 42.96 4.40 -1.71
N ASP A 210 43.12 5.59 -2.29
CA ASP A 210 42.13 6.20 -3.18
C ASP A 210 42.21 5.55 -4.56
N MET A 211 41.33 4.58 -4.83
CA MET A 211 41.23 3.88 -6.11
C MET A 211 39.77 3.73 -6.54
N ASP A 212 39.35 4.59 -7.46
CA ASP A 212 38.02 4.60 -8.12
C ASP A 212 37.79 3.43 -9.10
N LEU A 213 38.83 2.66 -9.39
CA LEU A 213 38.82 1.54 -10.34
C LEU A 213 37.79 0.44 -9.98
N PHE A 214 37.48 0.25 -8.69
CA PHE A 214 36.67 -0.86 -8.21
C PHE A 214 35.18 -0.52 -8.03
N ASP A 215 34.81 0.76 -8.08
CA ASP A 215 33.48 1.26 -7.68
C ASP A 215 32.31 0.73 -8.54
N ASN A 216 32.58 0.24 -9.76
CA ASN A 216 31.55 -0.21 -10.71
C ASN A 216 31.63 -1.70 -11.08
N LEU A 217 32.55 -2.47 -10.49
CA LEU A 217 32.77 -3.87 -10.87
C LEU A 217 31.64 -4.81 -10.43
N GLY A 218 30.83 -4.41 -9.45
CA GLY A 218 29.71 -5.19 -8.94
C GLY A 218 28.46 -5.22 -9.80
N THR A 219 28.38 -4.40 -10.84
CA THR A 219 27.18 -4.22 -11.69
C THR A 219 26.67 -5.50 -12.38
N ASN A 220 27.52 -6.52 -12.49
CA ASN A 220 27.18 -7.83 -13.06
C ASN A 220 26.43 -8.77 -12.09
N LEU A 221 26.37 -8.45 -10.79
CA LEU A 221 25.61 -9.23 -9.82
C LEU A 221 24.16 -8.76 -9.84
N GLN A 222 23.24 -9.60 -10.28
CA GLN A 222 21.80 -9.29 -10.31
C GLN A 222 20.99 -10.47 -9.80
N VAL A 223 19.91 -10.16 -9.09
CA VAL A 223 18.92 -11.16 -8.67
C VAL A 223 18.04 -11.54 -9.87
N ASN A 224 17.82 -12.83 -10.07
CA ASN A 224 16.84 -13.31 -11.05
C ASN A 224 15.43 -13.21 -10.45
N TYR A 225 14.73 -12.11 -10.71
CA TYR A 225 13.40 -11.84 -10.15
C TYR A 225 12.31 -12.82 -10.64
N GLN A 226 12.48 -13.43 -11.81
CA GLN A 226 11.55 -14.41 -12.34
C GLN A 226 11.46 -15.64 -11.42
N ASP A 227 12.61 -16.15 -11.00
CA ASP A 227 12.68 -17.29 -10.07
C ASP A 227 12.57 -16.86 -8.60
N ALA A 228 12.67 -15.57 -8.29
CA ALA A 228 12.66 -15.07 -6.92
C ALA A 228 11.27 -14.65 -6.39
N GLY A 229 10.22 -14.64 -7.21
CA GLY A 229 8.89 -14.29 -6.68
C GLY A 229 7.76 -14.18 -7.69
N VAL A 230 8.06 -14.15 -9.00
CA VAL A 230 7.01 -14.11 -10.04
C VAL A 230 6.14 -15.37 -10.00
N ARG A 231 6.75 -16.55 -9.81
CA ARG A 231 6.01 -17.82 -9.76
C ARG A 231 4.94 -17.87 -8.68
N GLY A 232 5.23 -17.36 -7.48
CA GLY A 232 4.23 -17.31 -6.42
C GLY A 232 3.08 -16.37 -6.75
N LEU A 233 3.35 -15.24 -7.43
CA LEU A 233 2.31 -14.32 -7.87
C LEU A 233 1.45 -14.92 -9.01
N GLU A 234 2.08 -15.63 -9.96
CA GLU A 234 1.39 -16.41 -11.01
C GLU A 234 0.55 -17.54 -10.44
N LEU A 235 1.00 -18.15 -9.33
CA LEU A 235 0.22 -19.17 -8.62
C LEU A 235 -0.99 -18.54 -7.94
N LEU A 236 -0.81 -17.38 -7.30
CA LEU A 236 -1.89 -16.64 -6.65
C LEU A 236 -2.91 -16.06 -7.63
N SER A 237 -2.53 -15.83 -8.90
CA SER A 237 -3.45 -15.33 -9.93
C SER A 237 -4.35 -16.42 -10.52
N LYS A 238 -3.97 -17.70 -10.40
CA LYS A 238 -4.76 -18.84 -10.87
C LYS A 238 -5.72 -19.30 -9.78
N SER A 239 -7.02 -19.14 -10.01
CA SER A 239 -8.08 -19.63 -9.12
C SER A 239 -8.26 -21.14 -9.27
N ASN A 240 -7.61 -21.93 -8.42
CA ASN A 240 -7.86 -23.36 -8.36
C ASN A 240 -8.79 -23.69 -7.20
N GLY A 241 -9.82 -24.50 -7.46
CA GLY A 241 -10.56 -25.20 -6.41
C GLY A 241 -9.59 -26.06 -5.60
N ARG A 242 -9.66 -25.95 -4.29
CA ARG A 242 -8.76 -26.65 -3.36
C ARG A 242 -9.61 -27.57 -2.51
N ASP A 243 -9.28 -28.85 -2.47
CA ASP A 243 -10.07 -29.81 -1.72
C ASP A 243 -9.52 -30.01 -0.31
N HIS A 244 -8.19 -30.15 -0.15
CA HIS A 244 -7.58 -30.40 1.16
C HIS A 244 -7.38 -29.14 2.03
N GLN A 245 -7.66 -29.25 3.33
CA GLN A 245 -7.58 -28.13 4.29
C GLN A 245 -6.16 -27.57 4.44
N ILE A 246 -5.14 -28.42 4.50
CA ILE A 246 -3.71 -28.00 4.53
C ILE A 246 -3.32 -27.18 3.29
N ILE A 247 -3.82 -27.54 2.11
CA ILE A 247 -3.49 -26.82 0.87
C ILE A 247 -4.19 -25.46 0.86
N LYS A 248 -5.43 -25.39 1.37
CA LYS A 248 -6.14 -24.12 1.58
C LYS A 248 -5.35 -23.21 2.51
N LEU A 249 -4.94 -23.72 3.68
CA LEU A 249 -4.14 -22.99 4.65
C LEU A 249 -2.81 -22.53 4.05
N ALA A 250 -2.05 -23.41 3.41
CA ALA A 250 -0.75 -23.09 2.82
C ALA A 250 -0.88 -21.99 1.74
N PHE A 251 -1.92 -22.06 0.91
CA PHE A 251 -2.17 -21.04 -0.11
C PHE A 251 -2.57 -19.71 0.52
N GLU A 252 -3.41 -19.70 1.55
CA GLU A 252 -3.80 -18.46 2.23
C GLU A 252 -2.64 -17.83 2.99
N ILE A 253 -1.75 -18.65 3.56
CA ILE A 253 -0.49 -18.16 4.13
C ILE A 253 0.36 -17.50 3.03
N LEU A 254 0.53 -18.15 1.87
CA LEU A 254 1.23 -17.56 0.72
C LEU A 254 0.59 -16.23 0.29
N GLU A 255 -0.74 -16.19 0.21
CA GLU A 255 -1.49 -14.99 -0.11
C GLU A 255 -1.26 -13.88 0.92
N ASN A 256 -1.23 -14.21 2.21
CA ASN A 256 -0.94 -13.26 3.28
C ASN A 256 0.51 -12.76 3.26
N ILE A 257 1.47 -13.61 2.87
CA ILE A 257 2.87 -13.20 2.62
C ILE A 257 2.89 -12.14 1.52
N TYR A 258 2.37 -12.46 0.33
CA TYR A 258 2.36 -11.55 -0.81
C TYR A 258 1.57 -10.28 -0.53
N SER A 259 0.37 -10.38 0.05
CA SER A 259 -0.45 -9.22 0.44
C SER A 259 0.20 -8.36 1.52
N GLY A 260 1.14 -8.91 2.29
CA GLY A 260 1.91 -8.16 3.27
C GLY A 260 3.02 -7.32 2.64
N VAL A 261 3.53 -7.71 1.47
CA VAL A 261 4.77 -7.16 0.89
C VAL A 261 4.59 -6.52 -0.48
N LEU A 262 3.54 -6.87 -1.22
CA LEU A 262 3.29 -6.37 -2.57
C LEU A 262 3.02 -4.87 -2.56
N ASP A 263 3.69 -4.20 -3.50
CA ASP A 263 3.44 -2.79 -3.80
C ASP A 263 3.34 -2.60 -5.32
N TYR A 264 2.20 -2.07 -5.78
CA TYR A 264 1.95 -1.79 -7.19
C TYR A 264 2.49 -0.42 -7.63
N LYS A 265 3.01 0.38 -6.69
CA LYS A 265 3.68 1.65 -6.97
C LYS A 265 4.75 1.52 -8.06
N SER A 266 5.60 0.49 -8.00
CA SER A 266 6.71 0.34 -8.94
C SER A 266 6.21 0.25 -10.40
N VAL A 267 5.02 -0.29 -10.61
CA VAL A 267 4.35 -0.35 -11.91
C VAL A 267 4.00 1.05 -12.39
N ILE A 268 3.41 1.88 -11.52
CA ILE A 268 3.06 3.26 -11.87
C ILE A 268 4.33 4.05 -12.12
N ASP A 269 5.30 4.04 -11.21
CA ASP A 269 6.53 4.83 -11.30
C ASP A 269 7.34 4.54 -12.57
N SER A 270 7.49 3.24 -12.90
CA SER A 270 8.28 2.83 -14.05
C SER A 270 7.57 3.09 -15.39
N ASN A 271 6.25 3.34 -15.37
CA ASN A 271 5.46 3.49 -16.58
C ASN A 271 4.78 4.85 -16.74
N TRP A 272 4.80 5.72 -15.73
CA TRP A 272 4.12 7.01 -15.75
C TRP A 272 4.59 7.89 -16.91
N HIS A 273 5.90 7.90 -17.18
CA HIS A 273 6.47 8.69 -18.27
C HIS A 273 5.88 8.33 -19.65
N TYR A 274 5.46 7.07 -19.86
CA TYR A 274 4.86 6.65 -21.13
C TYR A 274 3.53 7.33 -21.43
N LEU A 275 2.86 7.90 -20.42
CA LEU A 275 1.66 8.71 -20.62
C LEU A 275 1.94 9.94 -21.52
N TYR A 276 3.17 10.45 -21.55
CA TYR A 276 3.54 11.66 -22.28
C TYR A 276 3.99 11.41 -23.73
N ILE A 277 4.35 10.16 -24.09
CA ILE A 277 5.00 9.83 -25.36
C ILE A 277 4.29 8.74 -26.20
N PRO A 278 2.96 8.80 -26.40
CA PRO A 278 2.23 7.77 -27.14
C PRO A 278 2.64 7.61 -28.60
N MET A 279 3.17 8.67 -29.23
CA MET A 279 3.67 8.62 -30.61
C MET A 279 4.78 7.57 -30.78
N HIS A 280 5.67 7.48 -29.80
CA HIS A 280 6.85 6.62 -29.84
C HIS A 280 6.59 5.27 -29.15
N GLU A 281 5.85 5.27 -28.04
CA GLU A 281 5.69 4.12 -27.14
C GLU A 281 4.22 3.71 -26.95
N TRP A 282 3.49 3.55 -28.06
CA TRP A 282 2.05 3.26 -28.07
C TRP A 282 1.63 2.07 -27.19
N GLY A 283 2.39 0.97 -27.21
CA GLY A 283 2.05 -0.22 -26.44
C GLY A 283 2.15 0.03 -24.93
N LYS A 284 3.22 0.70 -24.49
CA LYS A 284 3.42 1.04 -23.08
C LYS A 284 2.42 2.10 -22.62
N PHE A 285 2.11 3.08 -23.48
CA PHE A 285 1.03 4.04 -23.26
C PHE A 285 -0.32 3.34 -23.02
N CYS A 286 -0.71 2.39 -23.88
CA CYS A 286 -1.94 1.60 -23.68
C CYS A 286 -1.93 0.89 -22.32
N ASN A 287 -0.81 0.24 -21.98
CA ASN A 287 -0.71 -0.58 -20.79
C ASN A 287 -0.96 0.22 -19.49
N ILE A 288 -0.24 1.34 -19.29
CA ILE A 288 -0.39 2.15 -18.08
C ILE A 288 -1.76 2.84 -18.02
N ASN A 289 -2.28 3.29 -19.18
CA ASN A 289 -3.59 3.91 -19.25
C ASN A 289 -4.70 2.94 -18.83
N ILE A 290 -4.71 1.73 -19.40
CA ILE A 290 -5.68 0.68 -19.05
C ILE A 290 -5.50 0.21 -17.60
N PHE A 291 -4.26 0.13 -17.11
CA PHE A 291 -4.02 -0.20 -15.70
C PHE A 291 -4.66 0.81 -14.76
N LEU A 292 -4.49 2.12 -14.98
CA LEU A 292 -5.12 3.14 -14.13
C LEU A 292 -6.65 3.09 -14.18
N HIS A 293 -7.24 2.81 -15.35
CA HIS A 293 -8.68 2.53 -15.46
C HIS A 293 -9.09 1.28 -14.68
N SER A 294 -8.32 0.19 -14.75
CA SER A 294 -8.58 -1.03 -13.99
C SER A 294 -8.52 -0.81 -12.48
N VAL A 295 -7.59 0.02 -11.99
CA VAL A 295 -7.51 0.41 -10.58
C VAL A 295 -8.74 1.20 -10.18
N ARG A 296 -9.17 2.16 -11.02
CA ARG A 296 -10.38 2.95 -10.76
C ARG A 296 -11.63 2.06 -10.71
N GLU A 297 -11.80 1.18 -11.69
CA GLU A 297 -12.94 0.26 -11.74
C GLU A 297 -12.96 -0.66 -10.52
N TYR A 298 -11.81 -1.19 -10.10
CA TYR A 298 -11.74 -2.00 -8.88
C TYR A 298 -12.22 -1.21 -7.63
N ILE A 299 -11.79 0.05 -7.47
CA ILE A 299 -12.26 0.90 -6.35
C ILE A 299 -13.77 1.16 -6.42
N VAL A 300 -14.33 1.32 -7.62
CA VAL A 300 -15.74 1.69 -7.80
C VAL A 300 -16.67 0.48 -7.71
N ASP A 301 -16.28 -0.65 -8.32
CA ASP A 301 -17.15 -1.79 -8.57
C ASP A 301 -16.92 -2.95 -7.58
N ASP A 302 -15.67 -3.19 -7.14
CA ASP A 302 -15.32 -4.38 -6.36
C ASP A 302 -15.09 -4.08 -4.88
N CYS A 303 -14.57 -2.88 -4.56
CA CYS A 303 -14.53 -2.42 -3.18
C CYS A 303 -15.97 -2.21 -2.71
N ASN A 304 -16.54 -3.22 -2.05
CA ASN A 304 -17.88 -3.21 -1.46
C ASN A 304 -17.95 -2.23 -0.28
N LEU A 305 -17.88 -0.93 -0.58
CA LEU A 305 -17.85 0.13 0.42
C LEU A 305 -19.20 0.22 1.12
N ASP A 306 -19.20 -0.18 2.39
CA ASP A 306 -20.40 -0.18 3.21
C ASP A 306 -20.58 1.19 3.85
N SER A 307 -21.30 2.06 3.14
CA SER A 307 -21.65 3.40 3.64
C SER A 307 -22.55 3.39 4.88
N THR A 308 -23.11 2.25 5.27
CA THR A 308 -23.93 2.12 6.49
C THR A 308 -23.09 1.92 7.74
N ARG A 309 -21.85 1.43 7.59
CA ARG A 309 -20.89 1.33 8.70
C ARG A 309 -20.50 2.70 9.21
N ARG A 310 -20.19 2.76 10.50
CA ARG A 310 -19.64 3.95 11.15
C ARG A 310 -18.12 3.85 11.20
N GLY A 311 -17.45 4.88 10.71
CA GLY A 311 -16.01 5.06 10.78
C GLY A 311 -15.63 6.48 11.21
N TYR A 312 -14.37 6.84 10.98
CA TYR A 312 -13.84 8.14 11.41
C TYR A 312 -14.54 9.34 10.76
N TYR A 313 -15.04 9.20 9.52
CA TYR A 313 -15.80 10.28 8.87
C TYR A 313 -17.16 10.51 9.54
N ASP A 314 -17.79 9.46 10.08
CA ASP A 314 -19.05 9.56 10.82
C ASP A 314 -18.86 10.21 12.20
N ASP A 315 -17.77 9.85 12.89
CA ASP A 315 -17.45 10.48 14.17
C ASP A 315 -17.17 11.97 13.97
N LEU A 316 -16.43 12.33 12.91
CA LEU A 316 -16.19 13.73 12.55
C LEU A 316 -17.45 14.44 12.09
N SER A 317 -18.39 13.76 11.43
CA SER A 317 -19.63 14.39 10.93
C SER A 317 -20.65 14.71 12.00
N THR A 318 -20.56 14.04 13.14
CA THR A 318 -21.53 14.14 14.25
C THR A 318 -21.03 14.98 15.43
N GLN A 319 -19.76 15.39 15.42
CA GLN A 319 -19.17 16.22 16.46
C GLN A 319 -19.60 17.70 16.35
N ASN A 320 -19.64 18.38 17.50
CA ASN A 320 -19.91 19.82 17.62
C ASN A 320 -18.91 20.55 18.55
N GLY A 321 -17.82 19.90 18.92
CA GLY A 321 -16.82 20.42 19.85
C GLY A 321 -15.81 21.39 19.22
N PHE A 322 -15.65 21.36 17.89
CA PHE A 322 -14.73 22.24 17.18
C PHE A 322 -15.16 22.57 15.75
N GLU A 323 -14.59 23.66 15.25
CA GLU A 323 -14.65 24.04 13.84
C GLU A 323 -13.63 23.20 13.05
N VAL A 324 -14.08 22.60 11.96
CA VAL A 324 -13.19 21.90 11.02
C VAL A 324 -12.71 22.92 9.99
N SER A 325 -11.43 23.31 10.07
CA SER A 325 -10.87 24.33 9.16
C SER A 325 -10.52 23.78 7.79
N SER A 326 -10.09 22.51 7.73
CA SER A 326 -9.76 21.83 6.48
C SER A 326 -9.82 20.33 6.64
N VAL A 327 -10.14 19.65 5.54
CA VAL A 327 -10.02 18.19 5.42
C VAL A 327 -9.24 17.92 4.15
N ALA A 328 -8.09 17.27 4.29
CA ALA A 328 -7.38 16.67 3.18
C ALA A 328 -7.30 15.16 3.33
N THR A 329 -7.22 14.46 2.21
CA THR A 329 -7.17 13.01 2.18
C THR A 329 -6.24 12.51 1.08
N THR A 330 -5.60 11.38 1.34
CA THR A 330 -4.87 10.59 0.35
C THR A 330 -5.70 9.46 -0.26
N ASN A 331 -6.96 9.34 0.17
CA ASN A 331 -7.88 8.29 -0.29
C ASN A 331 -8.64 8.74 -1.54
N TYR A 332 -9.11 7.76 -2.31
CA TYR A 332 -9.67 8.02 -3.64
C TYR A 332 -11.21 8.10 -3.67
N THR A 333 -11.90 7.71 -2.59
CA THR A 333 -13.34 7.43 -2.55
C THR A 333 -14.20 8.69 -2.33
N ASN A 334 -14.12 9.67 -3.24
CA ASN A 334 -14.78 10.96 -3.03
C ASN A 334 -16.30 10.86 -2.78
N ASN A 335 -16.98 9.92 -3.45
CA ASN A 335 -18.41 9.64 -3.25
C ASN A 335 -18.79 9.28 -1.79
N LEU A 336 -17.89 8.61 -1.05
CA LEU A 336 -18.08 8.28 0.35
C LEU A 336 -17.76 9.49 1.24
N ILE A 337 -16.58 10.08 1.06
CA ILE A 337 -16.04 11.12 1.95
C ILE A 337 -16.89 12.40 1.87
N GLU A 338 -17.21 12.85 0.65
CA GLU A 338 -18.02 14.06 0.42
C GLU A 338 -19.42 13.90 1.01
N LYS A 339 -20.05 12.73 0.83
CA LYS A 339 -21.35 12.43 1.41
C LYS A 339 -21.35 12.44 2.93
N LYS A 340 -20.31 11.85 3.56
CA LYS A 340 -20.22 11.73 5.02
C LYS A 340 -19.90 13.07 5.70
N LEU A 341 -19.08 13.91 5.06
CA LEU A 341 -18.60 15.17 5.65
C LEU A 341 -19.36 16.42 5.18
N LEU A 342 -20.43 16.26 4.40
CA LEU A 342 -21.24 17.37 3.86
C LEU A 342 -21.69 18.36 4.94
N ASN A 343 -22.14 17.86 6.09
CA ASN A 343 -22.66 18.70 7.19
C ASN A 343 -21.58 19.49 7.93
N VAL A 344 -20.32 19.06 7.85
CA VAL A 344 -19.20 19.66 8.59
C VAL A 344 -18.49 20.71 7.74
N LEU A 345 -18.37 20.43 6.44
CA LEU A 345 -17.62 21.29 5.54
C LEU A 345 -18.49 22.36 4.89
N GLY A 346 -19.82 22.20 4.84
CA GLY A 346 -20.71 23.12 4.14
C GLY A 346 -20.30 23.26 2.67
N ASP A 347 -19.97 24.48 2.24
CA ASP A 347 -19.43 24.78 0.90
C ASP A 347 -17.91 24.49 0.76
N GLY A 348 -17.25 24.12 1.86
CA GLY A 348 -15.83 23.79 1.90
C GLY A 348 -15.50 22.51 1.13
N LYS A 349 -14.51 22.57 0.23
CA LYS A 349 -14.09 21.40 -0.55
C LYS A 349 -13.05 20.55 0.19
N ILE A 350 -13.23 19.24 0.14
CA ILE A 350 -12.22 18.26 0.54
C ILE A 350 -11.02 18.37 -0.42
N ILE A 351 -9.80 18.34 0.13
CA ILE A 351 -8.58 18.42 -0.65
C ILE A 351 -8.04 17.01 -0.91
N PHE A 352 -8.21 16.51 -2.13
CA PHE A 352 -7.69 15.21 -2.57
C PHE A 352 -6.23 15.33 -3.00
N LEU A 353 -5.32 14.90 -2.12
CA LEU A 353 -3.87 15.01 -2.30
C LEU A 353 -3.32 13.97 -3.29
N ASN A 354 -3.99 12.83 -3.46
CA ASN A 354 -3.61 11.79 -4.43
C ASN A 354 -4.56 11.71 -5.64
N GLY A 355 -5.46 12.70 -5.80
CA GLY A 355 -6.61 12.61 -6.69
C GLY A 355 -7.72 11.72 -6.14
N CYS A 356 -8.78 11.51 -6.93
CA CYS A 356 -9.92 10.68 -6.55
C CYS A 356 -10.56 10.00 -7.77
N ILE A 357 -11.50 9.07 -7.53
CA ILE A 357 -12.21 8.35 -8.60
C ILE A 357 -13.04 9.27 -9.50
N GLY A 358 -13.35 10.50 -9.06
CA GLY A 358 -14.03 11.53 -9.85
C GLY A 358 -13.11 12.38 -10.72
N GLU A 359 -11.79 12.18 -10.67
CA GLU A 359 -10.80 13.03 -11.34
C GLU A 359 -9.98 12.27 -12.37
N TYR A 360 -9.69 12.96 -13.48
CA TYR A 360 -8.88 12.44 -14.56
C TYR A 360 -7.72 13.38 -14.88
N TYR A 361 -6.61 12.82 -15.29
CA TYR A 361 -5.42 13.52 -15.74
C TYR A 361 -5.37 13.54 -17.27
N ASN A 362 -5.09 14.71 -17.82
CA ASN A 362 -4.79 14.92 -19.22
C ASN A 362 -3.27 14.97 -19.43
N PRO A 363 -2.62 13.90 -19.91
CA PRO A 363 -1.17 13.87 -20.08
C PRO A 363 -0.65 14.77 -21.19
N TYR A 364 -1.49 15.17 -22.16
CA TYR A 364 -1.10 16.08 -23.22
C TYR A 364 -1.06 17.54 -22.73
N MET A 365 -2.08 17.96 -21.98
CA MET A 365 -2.19 19.32 -21.47
C MET A 365 -1.53 19.52 -20.09
N ASN A 366 -1.21 18.43 -19.40
CA ASN A 366 -0.78 18.45 -18.00
C ASN A 366 -1.83 19.18 -17.12
N SER A 367 -3.07 18.68 -17.16
CA SER A 367 -4.20 19.26 -16.44
C SER A 367 -5.09 18.19 -15.84
N ILE A 368 -5.86 18.59 -14.81
CA ILE A 368 -6.88 17.75 -14.19
C ILE A 368 -8.22 18.14 -14.79
N VAL A 369 -9.04 17.14 -15.11
CA VAL A 369 -10.41 17.29 -15.62
C VAL A 369 -11.37 16.44 -14.77
N SER A 370 -12.62 16.87 -14.69
CA SER A 370 -13.66 16.17 -13.95
C SER A 370 -14.19 14.93 -14.70
N ALA A 371 -14.90 14.05 -13.99
CA ALA A 371 -15.59 12.91 -14.59
C ALA A 371 -16.67 13.32 -15.61
N GLU A 372 -17.32 14.48 -15.43
CA GLU A 372 -18.30 15.00 -16.39
C GLU A 372 -17.63 15.44 -17.70
N GLU A 373 -16.48 16.12 -17.59
CA GLU A 373 -15.68 16.54 -18.75
C GLU A 373 -15.02 15.35 -19.45
N PHE A 374 -14.75 14.25 -18.75
CA PHE A 374 -14.12 13.06 -19.32
C PHE A 374 -14.91 12.49 -20.50
N GLU A 375 -16.24 12.52 -20.45
CA GLU A 375 -17.08 11.96 -21.51
C GLU A 375 -17.11 12.79 -22.78
N THR A 376 -16.82 14.10 -22.67
CA THR A 376 -16.87 15.04 -23.81
C THR A 376 -15.49 15.40 -24.34
N THR A 377 -14.44 15.15 -23.57
CA THR A 377 -13.06 15.49 -23.94
C THR A 377 -12.56 14.58 -25.06
N LYS A 378 -12.07 15.21 -26.14
CA LYS A 378 -11.57 14.55 -27.36
C LYS A 378 -10.07 14.24 -27.30
N GLN A 379 -9.57 13.95 -26.10
CA GLN A 379 -8.18 13.63 -25.78
C GLN A 379 -8.13 12.43 -24.85
N PHE A 380 -7.00 11.73 -24.84
CA PHE A 380 -6.79 10.65 -23.88
C PHE A 380 -6.72 11.22 -22.47
N LEU A 381 -7.51 10.62 -21.60
CA LEU A 381 -7.57 10.94 -20.19
C LEU A 381 -7.37 9.65 -19.40
N VAL A 382 -6.66 9.74 -18.28
CA VAL A 382 -6.42 8.63 -17.36
C VAL A 382 -6.93 8.98 -15.98
N PRO A 383 -7.41 8.02 -15.17
CA PRO A 383 -7.78 8.31 -13.79
C PRO A 383 -6.62 8.94 -13.02
N LEU A 384 -6.91 9.99 -12.26
CA LEU A 384 -5.92 10.65 -11.41
C LEU A 384 -5.80 9.88 -10.10
N ILE A 385 -5.06 8.78 -10.12
CA ILE A 385 -4.84 7.90 -8.96
C ILE A 385 -3.33 7.81 -8.71
N PHE A 386 -2.84 8.58 -7.73
CA PHE A 386 -1.43 8.59 -7.38
C PHE A 386 -1.09 7.61 -6.25
N THR A 387 -0.38 6.52 -6.57
CA THR A 387 0.35 5.72 -5.56
C THR A 387 1.48 6.52 -4.94
N GLN A 388 1.87 6.19 -3.70
CA GLN A 388 3.02 6.75 -2.95
C GLN A 388 4.29 6.84 -3.81
N SER A 389 4.51 7.95 -4.52
CA SER A 389 5.51 8.09 -5.57
C SER A 389 6.22 9.42 -5.45
N GLY A 390 7.53 9.43 -5.72
CA GLY A 390 8.34 10.64 -5.76
C GLY A 390 7.97 11.60 -6.90
N THR A 391 7.17 11.16 -7.88
CA THR A 391 6.77 11.99 -9.04
C THR A 391 5.51 12.83 -8.77
N LYS A 392 4.78 12.54 -7.68
CA LYS A 392 3.47 13.15 -7.30
C LYS A 392 3.38 14.68 -7.33
N PRO A 393 4.38 15.47 -6.88
CA PRO A 393 4.19 16.92 -6.74
C PRO A 393 4.18 17.66 -8.08
N MET A 394 4.85 17.13 -9.12
CA MET A 394 5.09 17.87 -10.36
C MET A 394 4.16 17.47 -11.51
N THR A 395 3.15 16.65 -11.24
CA THR A 395 2.28 16.11 -12.28
C THR A 395 1.31 17.12 -12.85
N SER A 396 0.97 18.19 -12.11
CA SER A 396 0.31 19.39 -12.63
C SER A 396 0.36 20.58 -11.68
N VAL A 397 0.20 21.78 -12.23
CA VAL A 397 0.04 23.01 -11.45
C VAL A 397 -1.18 22.94 -10.54
N SER A 398 -2.25 22.26 -10.96
CA SER A 398 -3.45 22.06 -10.15
C SER A 398 -3.15 21.24 -8.88
N MET A 399 -2.31 20.21 -8.96
CA MET A 399 -1.87 19.46 -7.77
C MET A 399 -1.01 20.31 -6.84
N LEU A 400 -0.05 21.07 -7.38
CA LEU A 400 0.78 21.98 -6.60
C LEU A 400 -0.06 22.99 -5.80
N LYS A 401 -1.09 23.56 -6.44
CA LYS A 401 -2.03 24.48 -5.77
C LYS A 401 -2.75 23.82 -4.60
N ARG A 402 -3.17 22.54 -4.72
CA ARG A 402 -3.81 21.80 -3.62
C ARG A 402 -2.88 21.64 -2.42
N TYR A 403 -1.62 21.28 -2.67
CA TYR A 403 -0.63 21.15 -1.60
C TYR A 403 -0.37 22.48 -0.88
N VAL A 404 -0.23 23.57 -1.63
CA VAL A 404 -0.05 24.92 -1.06
C VAL A 404 -1.29 25.39 -0.30
N GLU A 405 -2.48 25.18 -0.86
CA GLU A 405 -3.75 25.50 -0.20
C GLU A 405 -3.88 24.73 1.12
N TYR A 406 -3.55 23.43 1.11
CA TYR A 406 -3.61 22.60 2.30
C TYR A 406 -2.65 23.09 3.39
N TYR A 407 -1.39 23.36 3.03
CA TYR A 407 -0.42 23.95 3.95
C TYR A 407 -0.93 25.24 4.59
N ASN A 408 -1.44 26.19 3.78
CA ASN A 408 -1.96 27.46 4.29
C ASN A 408 -3.14 27.25 5.26
N LYS A 409 -4.07 26.35 4.92
CA LYS A 409 -5.21 26.04 5.80
C LYS A 409 -4.79 25.37 7.12
N LEU A 410 -3.79 24.49 7.10
CA LEU A 410 -3.25 23.90 8.33
C LEU A 410 -2.49 24.92 9.18
N ARG A 411 -1.83 25.90 8.54
CA ARG A 411 -1.16 26.99 9.25
C ARG A 411 -2.14 27.85 10.06
N GLU A 412 -3.36 28.00 9.56
CA GLU A 412 -4.44 28.75 10.23
C GLU A 412 -5.21 27.95 11.29
N SER A 413 -5.07 26.61 11.34
CA SER A 413 -5.74 25.77 12.36
C SER A 413 -5.03 25.86 13.71
N ASP A 414 -5.72 25.60 14.82
CA ASP A 414 -5.08 25.57 16.15
C ASP A 414 -4.11 24.37 16.27
N PHE A 415 -4.50 23.22 15.73
CA PHE A 415 -3.63 22.04 15.56
C PHE A 415 -4.05 21.19 14.35
N ILE A 416 -3.24 20.17 14.05
CA ILE A 416 -3.44 19.21 12.95
C ILE A 416 -3.86 17.87 13.55
N CYS A 417 -4.91 17.24 13.02
CA CYS A 417 -5.35 15.91 13.39
C CYS A 417 -5.17 14.94 12.21
N SER A 418 -4.45 13.84 12.42
CA SER A 418 -4.15 12.86 11.38
C SER A 418 -4.67 11.48 11.75
N ILE A 419 -5.33 10.84 10.80
CA ILE A 419 -6.07 9.59 11.01
C ILE A 419 -5.75 8.63 9.87
N GLY A 420 -5.19 7.46 10.21
CA GLY A 420 -4.93 6.39 9.24
C GLY A 420 -3.90 6.71 8.15
N PHE A 421 -3.11 7.78 8.31
CA PHE A 421 -2.02 8.14 7.41
C PHE A 421 -0.68 7.56 7.90
N GLY A 422 0.03 6.85 7.01
CA GLY A 422 1.20 6.04 7.39
C GLY A 422 2.53 6.78 7.54
N TYR A 423 2.64 8.02 7.04
CA TYR A 423 3.89 8.80 6.98
C TYR A 423 5.06 8.02 6.36
N ASN A 424 4.78 7.34 5.25
CA ASN A 424 5.79 6.58 4.51
C ASN A 424 6.79 7.52 3.84
N LYS A 425 8.02 7.04 3.61
CA LYS A 425 9.11 7.82 2.99
C LYS A 425 8.73 8.38 1.61
N ASP A 426 7.86 7.69 0.90
CA ASP A 426 7.45 8.05 -0.45
C ASP A 426 6.40 9.15 -0.52
N ASP A 427 5.79 9.50 0.61
CA ASP A 427 4.92 10.66 0.76
C ASP A 427 5.69 11.87 1.29
N GLU A 428 7.00 11.99 1.01
CA GLU A 428 7.87 13.06 1.52
C GLU A 428 7.36 14.47 1.22
N HIS A 429 6.58 14.65 0.15
CA HIS A 429 5.95 15.92 -0.19
C HIS A 429 4.83 16.30 0.81
N ILE A 430 4.02 15.35 1.26
CA ILE A 430 3.04 15.56 2.35
C ILE A 430 3.76 15.63 3.70
N ASN A 431 4.72 14.73 3.95
CA ASN A 431 5.52 14.75 5.18
C ASN A 431 6.30 16.07 5.32
N GLY A 432 6.75 16.66 4.21
CA GLY A 432 7.41 17.96 4.17
C GLY A 432 6.50 19.09 4.63
N ILE A 433 5.24 19.12 4.15
CA ILE A 433 4.22 20.08 4.62
C ILE A 433 4.06 19.96 6.14
N ILE A 434 3.85 18.74 6.64
CA ILE A 434 3.64 18.49 8.07
C ILE A 434 4.89 18.82 8.90
N ARG A 435 6.09 18.45 8.43
CA ARG A 435 7.37 18.80 9.08
C ARG A 435 7.54 20.31 9.19
N THR A 436 7.33 21.05 8.11
CA THR A 436 7.43 22.52 8.11
C THR A 436 6.46 23.12 9.12
N LEU A 437 5.20 22.68 9.14
CA LEU A 437 4.21 23.16 10.11
C LEU A 437 4.64 22.89 11.57
N ILE A 438 5.23 21.74 11.84
CA ILE A 438 5.71 21.37 13.19
C ILE A 438 6.94 22.22 13.58
N ASP A 439 7.97 22.25 12.74
CA ASP A 439 9.26 22.84 13.10
C ASP A 439 9.26 24.37 12.96
N GLU A 440 8.69 24.91 11.89
CA GLU A 440 8.71 26.35 11.57
C GLU A 440 7.51 27.11 12.14
N ASP A 441 6.30 26.56 12.06
CA ASP A 441 5.07 27.21 12.54
C ASP A 441 4.62 26.76 13.96
N ASP A 442 5.41 25.90 14.62
CA ASP A 442 5.16 25.33 15.94
C ASP A 442 3.80 24.61 16.10
N LYS A 443 3.25 24.08 15.00
CA LYS A 443 1.98 23.35 15.04
C LYS A 443 2.11 22.04 15.81
N LYS A 444 1.06 21.72 16.55
CA LYS A 444 0.87 20.42 17.18
C LYS A 444 0.23 19.45 16.20
N LEU A 445 0.78 18.24 16.12
CA LEU A 445 0.25 17.14 15.34
C LEU A 445 -0.33 16.09 16.29
N VAL A 446 -1.63 15.88 16.20
CA VAL A 446 -2.38 14.87 16.95
C VAL A 446 -2.65 13.69 16.02
N ILE A 447 -2.19 12.50 16.40
CA ILE A 447 -2.39 11.25 15.65
C ILE A 447 -3.43 10.41 16.38
N ILE A 448 -4.50 10.05 15.67
CA ILE A 448 -5.46 9.04 16.16
C ILE A 448 -5.03 7.69 15.57
N ASP A 449 -4.68 6.76 16.45
CA ASP A 449 -4.16 5.44 16.05
C ASP A 449 -4.77 4.34 16.90
N ILE A 450 -4.84 3.13 16.34
CA ILE A 450 -5.36 1.96 17.06
C ILE A 450 -4.24 1.41 17.95
N ASP A 451 -4.61 0.78 19.07
CA ASP A 451 -3.62 0.08 19.87
C ASP A 451 -2.93 -1.04 19.07
N ASN A 452 -1.59 -1.06 19.12
CA ASN A 452 -0.73 -2.02 18.45
C ASN A 452 0.29 -2.64 19.42
N GLY A 453 0.13 -2.44 20.74
CA GLY A 453 1.02 -2.95 21.78
C GLY A 453 2.30 -2.14 22.01
N GLN A 454 2.62 -1.16 21.16
CA GLN A 454 3.75 -0.26 21.40
C GLN A 454 3.37 0.92 22.29
N ALA A 455 4.26 1.24 23.24
CA ALA A 455 4.13 2.41 24.09
C ALA A 455 4.12 3.72 23.29
N VAL A 456 3.30 4.68 23.73
CA VAL A 456 3.09 5.98 23.07
C VAL A 456 4.39 6.75 22.83
N ASP A 457 5.31 6.78 23.80
CA ASP A 457 6.58 7.49 23.64
C ASP A 457 7.48 6.87 22.54
N GLY A 458 7.44 5.55 22.39
CA GLY A 458 8.12 4.84 21.30
C GLY A 458 7.56 5.25 19.94
N ARG A 459 6.23 5.17 19.78
CA ARG A 459 5.54 5.59 18.54
C ARG A 459 5.85 7.04 18.17
N ARG A 460 5.85 7.94 19.16
CA ARG A 460 6.17 9.35 18.99
C ARG A 460 7.61 9.55 18.48
N LYS A 461 8.59 8.90 19.08
CA LYS A 461 10.01 8.98 18.67
C LYS A 461 10.22 8.40 17.26
N ASP A 462 9.56 7.29 16.95
CA ASP A 462 9.63 6.66 15.63
C ASP A 462 9.01 7.55 14.56
N LEU A 463 7.84 8.15 14.84
CA LEU A 463 7.21 9.10 13.92
C LEU A 463 8.04 10.37 13.77
N ALA A 464 8.60 10.92 14.85
CA ALA A 464 9.46 12.10 14.78
C ALA A 464 10.68 11.85 13.89
N THR A 465 11.29 10.67 14.01
CA THR A 465 12.43 10.25 13.17
C THR A 465 12.01 10.09 11.71
N ARG A 466 10.87 9.44 11.44
CA ARG A 466 10.34 9.28 10.07
C ARG A 466 10.01 10.60 9.40
N LEU A 467 9.36 11.52 10.12
CA LEU A 467 9.05 12.87 9.66
C LEU A 467 10.27 13.78 9.56
N LYS A 468 11.37 13.42 10.24
CA LYS A 468 12.61 14.21 10.35
C LYS A 468 12.36 15.57 11.00
N VAL A 469 11.53 15.59 12.04
CA VAL A 469 11.24 16.81 12.82
C VAL A 469 12.22 16.99 13.97
N SER A 470 12.59 18.24 14.23
CA SER A 470 13.37 18.59 15.43
C SER A 470 12.48 18.70 16.68
N LYS A 471 11.22 19.12 16.52
CA LYS A 471 10.25 19.31 17.60
C LYS A 471 9.34 18.10 17.80
N GLY A 472 9.93 16.92 18.03
CA GLY A 472 9.16 15.69 18.27
C GLY A 472 8.24 15.71 19.50
N HIS A 473 8.34 16.71 20.38
CA HIS A 473 7.39 16.94 21.48
C HIS A 473 6.07 17.55 21.02
N ASN A 474 5.99 18.11 19.81
CA ASN A 474 4.76 18.61 19.19
C ASN A 474 3.92 17.48 18.56
N ILE A 475 4.36 16.22 18.66
CA ILE A 475 3.63 15.05 18.18
C ILE A 475 2.94 14.37 19.36
N HIS A 476 1.63 14.23 19.28
CA HIS A 476 0.77 13.67 20.31
C HIS A 476 -0.01 12.49 19.75
N TYR A 477 0.02 11.35 20.41
CA TYR A 477 -0.76 10.17 20.02
C TYR A 477 -1.98 10.02 20.93
N ILE A 478 -3.10 9.67 20.32
CA ILE A 478 -4.32 9.24 21.00
C ILE A 478 -4.59 7.82 20.53
N ILE A 479 -4.49 6.89 21.47
CA ILE A 479 -4.70 5.47 21.21
C ILE A 479 -6.18 5.16 21.43
N VAL A 480 -6.84 4.64 20.41
CA VAL A 480 -8.26 4.31 20.45
C VAL A 480 -8.50 2.81 20.29
N GLY A 481 -9.58 2.33 20.90
CA GLY A 481 -10.08 0.98 20.67
C GLY A 481 -10.69 0.80 19.27
N LYS A 482 -11.15 -0.42 18.96
CA LYS A 482 -11.83 -0.74 17.68
C LYS A 482 -13.08 0.12 17.43
N GLU A 483 -13.74 0.58 18.50
CA GLU A 483 -14.87 1.51 18.44
C GLU A 483 -14.47 2.98 18.33
N ARG A 484 -13.17 3.28 18.17
CA ARG A 484 -12.60 4.63 18.07
C ARG A 484 -12.84 5.49 19.32
N LYS A 485 -12.85 4.82 20.48
CA LYS A 485 -13.01 5.42 21.80
C LYS A 485 -11.73 5.36 22.63
N ILE A 486 -11.58 6.31 23.53
CA ILE A 486 -10.60 6.38 24.62
C ILE A 486 -11.37 6.65 25.91
N ASP A 487 -11.15 5.83 26.95
CA ASP A 487 -11.88 5.92 28.24
C ASP A 487 -13.41 6.04 28.08
N ASP A 488 -13.98 5.19 27.22
CA ASP A 488 -15.41 5.16 26.82
C ASP A 488 -15.94 6.40 26.06
N GLU A 489 -15.11 7.41 25.81
CA GLU A 489 -15.45 8.58 25.01
C GLU A 489 -14.94 8.49 23.57
N LEU A 490 -15.69 9.05 22.62
CA LEU A 490 -15.21 9.14 21.23
C LEU A 490 -14.01 10.07 21.13
N TRP A 491 -13.08 9.74 20.24
CA TRP A 491 -11.88 10.56 20.02
C TRP A 491 -12.18 12.03 19.69
N THR A 492 -13.29 12.31 19.00
CA THR A 492 -13.74 13.68 18.69
C THR A 492 -14.11 14.47 19.95
N SER A 493 -14.78 13.83 20.90
CA SER A 493 -15.08 14.43 22.21
C SER A 493 -13.80 14.67 23.01
N TYR A 494 -12.92 13.67 23.06
CA TYR A 494 -11.65 13.75 23.79
C TYR A 494 -10.76 14.91 23.33
N ILE A 495 -10.57 15.09 22.01
CA ILE A 495 -9.73 16.19 21.49
C ILE A 495 -10.35 17.59 21.69
N SER A 496 -11.61 17.65 22.10
CA SER A 496 -12.32 18.91 22.39
C SER A 496 -12.24 19.30 23.87
N GLN A 497 -11.75 18.42 24.74
CA GLN A 497 -11.73 18.65 26.18
C GLN A 497 -10.67 19.69 26.57
N ASP A 498 -11.01 20.57 27.52
CA ASP A 498 -10.11 21.62 28.02
C ASP A 498 -8.78 21.07 28.52
N ASN A 499 -8.79 19.96 29.28
CA ASN A 499 -7.58 19.31 29.76
C ASN A 499 -6.64 18.90 28.61
N PHE A 500 -7.20 18.39 27.51
CA PHE A 500 -6.41 18.02 26.34
C PHE A 500 -5.82 19.26 25.65
N LEU A 501 -6.61 20.31 25.50
CA LEU A 501 -6.17 21.56 24.87
C LEU A 501 -5.10 22.29 25.69
N GLU A 502 -5.24 22.30 27.01
CA GLU A 502 -4.23 22.81 27.92
C GLU A 502 -2.92 22.04 27.79
N ASN A 503 -3.00 20.70 27.69
CA ASN A 503 -1.82 19.85 27.45
C ASN A 503 -1.15 20.12 26.09
N LEU A 504 -1.91 20.57 25.08
CA LEU A 504 -1.36 21.03 23.80
C LEU A 504 -0.80 22.46 23.84
N GLY A 505 -1.00 23.18 24.94
CA GLY A 505 -0.64 24.61 25.07
C GLY A 505 -1.60 25.55 24.34
N ILE A 506 -2.82 25.08 24.02
CA ILE A 506 -3.84 25.84 23.31
C ILE A 506 -4.79 26.45 24.33
N LYS A 507 -4.76 27.77 24.50
CA LYS A 507 -5.68 28.48 25.40
C LYS A 507 -7.06 28.58 24.75
N ASN A 508 -8.11 28.16 25.48
CA ASN A 508 -9.49 28.39 25.06
C ASN A 508 -9.74 29.90 24.85
N LYS A 509 -10.16 30.27 23.64
CA LYS A 509 -10.65 31.63 23.32
C LYS A 509 -12.11 31.84 23.76
N ILE A 510 -12.57 31.13 24.81
CA ILE A 510 -13.89 31.34 25.39
C ILE A 510 -13.69 32.03 26.73
N THR A 511 -13.55 33.36 26.70
CA THR A 511 -14.01 34.19 27.81
C THR A 511 -15.53 34.28 27.71
N PRO A 512 -16.31 33.91 28.74
CA PRO A 512 -17.68 34.39 28.85
C PRO A 512 -17.58 35.89 29.14
N ASP A 513 -18.10 36.71 28.23
CA ASP A 513 -18.38 38.12 28.52
C ASP A 513 -19.33 38.18 29.73
N THR A 514 -18.86 38.78 30.82
CA THR A 514 -19.69 39.34 31.90
C THR A 514 -20.28 40.67 31.49
#